data_AF-A0A6A0QWM0-F1
#
_entry.id   AF-A0A6A0QWM0-F1
#
_cell.length_a   1.000
_cell.length_b   1.000
_cell.length_c   1.000
_cell.angle_alpha   90.00
_cell.angle_beta   90.00
_cell.angle_gamma   90.00
#
_symmetry.space_group_name_H-M   'P 1'
#
loop_
_entity.id
_entity.type
_entity.pdbx_description
1 polymer ?
#
loop_
_entity_poly.entity_id
_entity_poly.type
_entity_poly.pdbx_seq_one_letter_code
_entity_poly.pdbx_strand_id
1 'polypeptide(L)'
;MSRFDLEFDGLLWIAIAIPLIALWVAVLWDLFRRKDLSVGRKIVWTAVIIVTAYVGIAIYFALRPIPDPPGKSSTQTVPRASAIVTELEDLVQRNANGELSESEFTATKRQLLGLES
;
A
#
# COMPACT_ATOMS: atom_id res chain seq x y z
N MET A 1 7.74 -15.83 -21.84
CA MET A 1 7.19 -14.67 -22.55
C MET A 1 7.11 -15.04 -24.03
N SER A 2 5.92 -15.13 -24.61
CA SER A 2 5.79 -15.43 -26.03
C SER A 2 6.03 -14.16 -26.85
N ARG A 3 6.47 -14.30 -28.11
CA ARG A 3 6.66 -13.16 -29.02
C ARG A 3 5.36 -12.35 -29.24
N PHE A 4 4.22 -13.02 -29.19
CA PHE A 4 2.90 -12.39 -29.30
C PHE A 4 2.59 -11.45 -28.12
N ASP A 5 3.07 -11.77 -26.92
CA ASP A 5 2.88 -10.90 -25.73
C ASP A 5 3.63 -9.56 -25.93
N LEU A 6 4.84 -9.60 -26.49
CA LEU A 6 5.65 -8.39 -26.73
C LEU A 6 5.06 -7.48 -27.82
N GLU A 7 4.54 -8.06 -28.90
CA GLU A 7 3.92 -7.31 -30.00
C GLU A 7 2.59 -6.69 -29.56
N PHE A 8 1.80 -7.42 -28.77
CA PHE A 8 0.53 -6.92 -28.21
C PHE A 8 0.75 -5.83 -27.16
N ASP A 9 1.68 -6.03 -26.22
CA ASP A 9 2.04 -5.02 -25.22
C ASP A 9 2.56 -3.74 -25.88
N GLY A 10 3.41 -3.87 -26.90
CA GLY A 10 3.91 -2.74 -27.67
C GLY A 10 2.79 -1.95 -28.35
N LEU A 11 1.83 -2.64 -28.97
CA LEU A 11 0.68 -2.00 -29.62
C LEU A 11 -0.21 -1.28 -28.62
N LEU A 12 -0.49 -1.88 -27.46
CA LEU A 12 -1.26 -1.25 -26.39
C LEU A 12 -0.55 -0.01 -25.84
N TRP A 13 0.76 -0.09 -25.61
CA TRP A 13 1.56 1.05 -25.17
C TRP A 13 1.49 2.20 -26.16
N ILE A 14 1.62 1.93 -27.46
CA ILE A 14 1.52 2.95 -28.51
C ILE A 14 0.11 3.55 -28.54
N ALA A 15 -0.93 2.70 -28.47
CA ALA A 15 -2.32 3.12 -28.51
C ALA A 15 -2.69 4.05 -27.34
N ILE A 16 -2.05 3.91 -26.19
CA ILE A 16 -2.24 4.77 -25.01
C ILE A 16 -1.29 5.99 -25.06
N ALA A 17 -0.02 5.79 -25.42
CA ALA A 17 0.99 6.84 -25.40
C ALA A 17 0.71 7.94 -26.42
N ILE A 18 0.28 7.60 -27.64
CA ILE A 18 -0.01 8.58 -28.70
C ILE A 18 -1.09 9.59 -28.25
N PRO A 19 -2.31 9.18 -27.85
CA PRO A 19 -3.34 10.13 -27.46
C PRO A 19 -2.94 10.90 -26.19
N LEU A 20 -2.21 10.28 -25.26
CA LEU A 20 -1.72 10.95 -24.07
C LEU A 20 -0.75 12.08 -24.42
N ILE A 21 0.25 11.82 -25.27
CA ILE A 21 1.19 12.84 -25.76
C ILE A 21 0.46 13.92 -26.56
N ALA A 22 -0.49 13.53 -27.42
CA ALA A 22 -1.29 14.47 -28.19
C ALA A 22 -2.09 15.41 -27.29
N LEU A 23 -2.64 14.92 -26.18
CA LEU A 23 -3.37 15.73 -25.20
C LEU A 23 -2.43 16.75 -24.54
N TRP A 24 -1.22 16.35 -24.13
CA TRP A 24 -0.22 17.26 -23.59
C TRP A 24 0.16 18.36 -24.59
N VAL A 25 0.42 17.98 -25.84
CA VAL A 25 0.76 18.94 -26.91
C VAL A 25 -0.40 19.89 -27.16
N ALA A 26 -1.64 19.39 -27.23
CA ALA A 26 -2.83 20.20 -27.46
C ALA A 26 -3.05 21.23 -26.34
N VAL A 27 -2.88 20.82 -25.08
CA VAL A 27 -3.05 21.71 -23.92
C VAL A 27 -1.95 22.78 -23.89
N LEU A 28 -0.70 22.42 -24.15
CA LEU A 28 0.38 23.41 -24.25
C LEU A 28 0.15 24.36 -25.42
N TRP A 29 -0.23 23.84 -26.58
CA TRP A 29 -0.50 24.63 -27.78
C TRP A 29 -1.65 25.62 -27.58
N ASP A 30 -2.74 25.19 -26.93
CA ASP A 30 -3.86 26.05 -26.56
C ASP A 30 -3.40 27.21 -25.67
N LEU A 31 -2.56 26.91 -24.66
CA LEU A 31 -2.01 27.91 -23.75
C LEU A 31 -1.08 28.90 -24.47
N PHE A 32 -0.29 28.45 -25.43
CA PHE A 32 0.56 29.33 -26.24
C PHE A 32 -0.26 30.22 -27.18
N ARG A 33 -1.34 29.70 -27.79
CA ARG A 33 -2.23 30.46 -28.68
C ARG A 33 -3.09 31.49 -27.97
N ARG A 34 -3.33 31.34 -26.67
CA ARG A 34 -4.04 32.34 -25.85
C ARG A 34 -3.26 33.66 -25.79
N LYS A 35 -3.82 34.68 -26.45
CA LYS A 35 -3.25 36.05 -26.56
C LYS A 35 -3.68 36.95 -25.40
N ASP A 36 -4.71 36.54 -24.67
CA ASP A 36 -5.33 37.19 -23.51
C ASP A 36 -4.54 36.97 -22.20
N LEU A 37 -3.61 36.02 -22.20
CA LEU A 37 -2.80 35.70 -21.02
C LEU A 37 -1.40 36.31 -21.14
N SER A 38 -1.06 37.17 -20.16
CA SER A 38 0.32 37.57 -19.90
C SER A 38 1.23 36.34 -19.68
N VAL A 39 2.53 36.48 -19.96
CA VAL A 39 3.52 35.40 -19.81
C VAL A 39 3.48 34.77 -18.40
N GLY A 40 3.33 35.58 -17.35
CA GLY A 40 3.23 35.08 -15.97
C GLY A 40 2.02 34.17 -15.74
N ARG A 41 0.85 34.52 -16.31
CA ARG A 41 -0.34 33.66 -16.23
C ARG A 41 -0.17 32.36 -17.02
N LYS A 42 0.57 32.38 -18.14
CA LYS A 42 0.89 31.14 -18.87
C LYS A 42 1.71 30.19 -18.00
N ILE A 43 2.72 30.68 -17.29
CA ILE A 43 3.53 29.86 -16.38
C ILE A 43 2.67 29.24 -15.28
N VAL A 44 1.78 30.03 -14.65
CA VAL A 44 0.85 29.53 -13.62
C VAL A 44 -0.06 28.42 -14.18
N TRP A 45 -0.64 28.64 -15.36
CA TRP A 45 -1.48 27.63 -16.00
C TRP A 45 -0.72 26.36 -16.36
N THR A 46 0.50 26.47 -16.90
CA THR A 46 1.36 25.32 -17.15
C THR A 46 1.60 24.54 -15.86
N ALA A 47 1.92 25.22 -14.75
CA ALA A 47 2.11 24.57 -13.46
C ALA A 47 0.84 23.85 -12.98
N VAL A 48 -0.34 24.47 -13.12
CA VAL A 48 -1.63 23.86 -12.76
C VAL A 48 -1.89 22.61 -13.60
N ILE A 49 -1.63 22.64 -14.90
CA ILE A 49 -1.79 21.49 -15.81
C ILE A 49 -0.86 20.35 -15.37
N ILE A 50 0.41 20.67 -15.11
CA ILE A 50 1.41 19.71 -14.65
C ILE A 50 0.96 19.06 -13.34
N VAL A 51 0.61 19.87 -12.34
CA VAL A 51 0.16 19.37 -11.03
C VAL A 51 -1.08 18.50 -11.19
N THR A 52 -2.08 18.93 -11.98
CA THR A 52 -3.32 18.16 -12.22
C THR A 52 -3.03 16.77 -12.77
N ALA A 53 -2.04 16.60 -13.64
CA ALA A 53 -1.66 15.28 -14.14
C ALA A 53 -1.15 14.33 -13.04
N TYR A 54 -0.52 14.87 -12.00
CA TYR A 54 -0.03 14.09 -10.85
C TYR A 54 -1.08 13.91 -9.75
N VAL A 55 -2.13 14.72 -9.71
CA VAL A 55 -3.21 14.61 -8.71
C VAL A 55 -3.86 13.22 -8.74
N GLY A 56 -4.10 12.65 -9.92
CA GLY A 56 -4.67 11.30 -10.04
C GLY A 56 -3.78 10.22 -9.38
N ILE A 57 -2.46 10.35 -9.53
CA ILE A 57 -1.49 9.46 -8.90
C ILE A 57 -1.49 9.66 -7.38
N ALA A 58 -1.51 10.92 -6.92
CA ALA A 58 -1.57 11.23 -5.50
C ALA A 58 -2.85 10.70 -4.85
N ILE A 59 -4.01 10.85 -5.51
CA ILE A 59 -5.29 10.29 -5.07
C ILE A 59 -5.21 8.77 -5.02
N TYR A 60 -4.66 8.12 -6.06
CA TYR A 60 -4.47 6.68 -6.07
C TYR A 60 -3.65 6.24 -4.85
N PHE A 61 -2.50 6.85 -4.59
CA PHE A 61 -1.67 6.49 -3.43
C PHE A 61 -2.35 6.80 -2.09
N ALA A 62 -3.10 7.88 -1.99
CA ALA A 62 -3.83 8.24 -0.77
C ALA A 62 -4.98 7.27 -0.48
N LEU A 63 -5.67 6.78 -1.52
CA LEU A 63 -6.78 5.84 -1.40
C LEU A 63 -6.33 4.37 -1.43
N ARG A 64 -5.08 4.10 -1.84
CA ARG A 64 -4.55 2.74 -1.99
C ARG A 64 -4.46 2.09 -0.60
N PRO A 65 -5.17 0.96 -0.39
CA PRO A 65 -4.98 0.15 0.81
C PRO A 65 -3.53 -0.30 0.88
N ILE A 66 -2.86 -0.05 2.00
CA ILE A 66 -1.50 -0.52 2.22
C ILE A 66 -1.58 -2.04 2.43
N PRO A 67 -0.98 -2.87 1.55
CA PRO A 67 -0.98 -4.30 1.74
C PRO A 67 -0.13 -4.65 2.97
N ASP A 68 -0.59 -5.63 3.72
CA ASP A 68 0.15 -6.20 4.84
C ASP A 68 1.54 -6.68 4.38
N PRO A 69 2.62 -6.43 5.14
CA PRO A 69 3.94 -6.96 4.82
C PRO A 69 3.89 -8.49 4.66
N PRO A 70 4.67 -9.07 3.74
CA PRO A 70 4.71 -10.52 3.58
C PRO A 70 5.07 -11.19 4.91
N GLY A 71 4.18 -12.08 5.38
CA GLY A 71 4.32 -12.79 6.66
C GLY A 71 3.75 -12.08 7.90
N LYS A 72 3.19 -10.87 7.77
CA LYS A 72 2.56 -10.15 8.88
C LYS A 72 1.16 -9.70 8.48
N SER A 73 0.18 -10.59 8.59
CA SER A 73 -1.22 -10.20 8.46
C SER A 73 -1.65 -9.42 9.71
N SER A 74 -1.72 -8.10 9.61
CA SER A 74 -2.18 -7.21 10.69
C SER A 74 -3.57 -7.64 11.19
N THR A 75 -4.39 -8.10 10.24
CA THR A 75 -5.77 -8.57 10.47
C THR A 75 -5.84 -9.83 11.35
N GLN A 76 -4.83 -10.71 11.33
CA GLN A 76 -4.81 -11.93 12.16
C GLN A 76 -3.88 -11.86 13.37
N THR A 77 -2.90 -10.96 13.35
CA THR A 77 -1.91 -10.84 14.43
C THR A 77 -2.53 -10.25 15.70
N VAL A 78 -3.42 -9.25 15.57
CA VAL A 78 -4.04 -8.59 16.73
C VAL A 78 -4.96 -9.53 17.52
N PRO A 79 -5.86 -10.32 16.89
CA PRO A 79 -6.67 -11.29 17.63
C PRO A 79 -5.83 -12.39 18.29
N ARG A 80 -4.80 -12.90 17.60
CA ARG A 80 -3.96 -13.99 18.10
C ARG A 80 -3.10 -13.55 19.29
N ALA A 81 -2.47 -12.38 19.21
CA ALA A 81 -1.68 -11.85 20.32
C ALA A 81 -2.55 -11.61 21.56
N SER A 82 -3.76 -11.09 21.37
CA SER A 82 -4.71 -10.88 22.48
C SER A 82 -5.10 -12.20 23.15
N ALA A 83 -5.40 -13.24 22.36
CA ALA A 83 -5.74 -14.56 22.89
C ALA A 83 -4.58 -15.20 23.70
N ILE A 84 -3.35 -15.11 23.19
CA ILE A 84 -2.15 -15.64 23.88
C ILE A 84 -1.93 -14.90 25.21
N VAL A 85 -2.13 -13.58 25.25
CA VAL A 85 -1.98 -12.80 26.49
C VAL A 85 -3.03 -13.21 27.52
N THR A 86 -4.29 -13.35 27.14
CA THR A 86 -5.36 -13.81 28.04
C THR A 86 -5.07 -15.20 28.61
N GLU A 87 -4.57 -16.12 27.77
CA GLU A 87 -4.24 -17.48 28.18
C GLU A 87 -3.01 -17.54 29.09
N LEU A 88 -2.02 -16.66 28.87
CA LEU A 88 -0.88 -16.48 29.77
C LEU A 88 -1.29 -15.90 31.13
N GLU A 89 -2.27 -14.99 31.16
CA GLU A 89 -2.78 -14.40 32.40
C GLU A 89 -3.49 -15.45 33.26
N ASP A 90 -4.35 -16.29 32.66
CA ASP A 90 -4.98 -17.43 33.35
C ASP A 90 -3.95 -18.42 33.90
N LEU A 91 -2.94 -18.73 33.09
CA LEU A 91 -1.87 -19.67 33.47
C LEU A 91 -1.02 -19.15 34.64
N VAL A 92 -0.74 -17.85 34.69
CA VAL A 92 -0.06 -17.21 35.84
C VAL A 92 -0.93 -17.26 37.09
N GLN A 93 -2.24 -17.01 36.96
CA GLN A 93 -3.17 -17.05 38.08
C GLN A 93 -3.27 -18.45 38.71
N ARG A 94 -3.39 -19.49 37.89
CA ARG A 94 -3.46 -20.89 38.35
C ARG A 94 -2.18 -21.36 39.05
N ASN A 95 -1.03 -20.92 38.55
CA ASN A 95 0.25 -21.17 39.20
C ASN A 95 0.36 -20.44 40.56
N ALA A 96 -0.11 -19.20 40.65
CA ALA A 96 -0.15 -18.44 41.90
C ALA A 96 -1.07 -19.08 42.96
N ASN A 97 -2.17 -19.73 42.51
CA ASN A 97 -3.08 -20.49 43.38
C ASN A 97 -2.51 -21.85 43.83
N GLY A 98 -1.35 -22.26 43.33
CA GLY A 98 -0.74 -23.56 43.62
C GLY A 98 -1.43 -24.74 42.94
N GLU A 99 -2.25 -24.48 41.91
CA GLU A 99 -2.98 -25.51 41.16
C GLU A 99 -2.12 -26.20 40.09
N LEU A 100 -0.97 -25.62 39.76
CA LEU A 100 -0.02 -26.13 38.76
C LEU A 100 1.35 -26.35 39.37
N SER A 101 2.00 -27.44 38.97
CA SER A 101 3.42 -27.65 39.23
C SER A 101 4.27 -26.67 38.41
N GLU A 102 5.41 -26.25 38.95
CA GLU A 102 6.40 -25.38 38.27
C GLU A 102 6.87 -25.96 36.92
N SER A 103 6.94 -27.29 36.83
CA SER A 103 7.27 -28.02 35.59
C SER A 103 6.18 -27.91 34.52
N GLU A 104 4.91 -27.99 34.93
CA GLU A 104 3.74 -27.92 34.05
C GLU A 104 3.55 -26.48 33.54
N PHE A 105 3.68 -25.50 34.44
CA PHE A 105 3.66 -24.08 34.11
C PHE A 105 4.69 -23.73 33.03
N THR A 106 5.92 -24.20 33.19
CA THR A 106 7.02 -23.89 32.26
C THR A 106 6.83 -24.55 30.90
N ALA A 107 6.30 -25.79 30.87
CA ALA A 107 6.03 -26.51 29.62
C ALA A 107 4.92 -25.80 28.81
N THR A 108 3.80 -25.46 29.45
CA THR A 108 2.67 -24.82 28.77
C THR A 108 2.98 -23.37 28.38
N LYS A 109 3.75 -22.62 29.18
CA LYS A 109 4.21 -21.27 28.79
C LYS A 109 5.09 -21.29 27.55
N ARG A 110 5.97 -22.29 27.41
CA ARG A 110 6.82 -22.46 26.21
C ARG A 110 6.00 -22.80 24.98
N GLN A 111 4.98 -23.63 25.15
CA GLN A 111 4.02 -23.98 24.10
C GLN A 111 3.27 -22.75 23.57
N LEU A 112 2.72 -21.92 24.48
CA LEU A 112 2.00 -20.70 24.10
C LEU A 112 2.85 -19.66 23.37
N LEU A 113 4.15 -19.64 23.66
CA LEU A 113 5.12 -18.74 23.02
C LEU A 113 5.74 -19.32 21.74
N GLY A 114 5.41 -20.57 21.39
CA GLY A 114 5.99 -21.26 20.23
C GLY A 114 7.49 -21.51 20.35
N LEU A 115 8.01 -21.65 21.58
CA LEU A 115 9.43 -21.90 21.88
C LEU A 115 9.76 -23.39 21.97
N GLU A 116 8.98 -24.21 21.28
CA GLU A 116 9.08 -25.67 21.30
C GLU A 116 10.11 -26.12 20.25
N SER A 117 11.24 -26.66 20.71
CA SER A 117 12.22 -27.40 19.91
C SER A 117 12.22 -28.86 20.32
#